data_AF-B8CQE5-F1
#
_entry.id   AF-B8CQE5-F1
#
_cell.length_a   1.000
_cell.length_b   1.000
_cell.length_c   1.000
_cell.angle_alpha   90.00
_cell.angle_beta   90.00
_cell.angle_gamma   90.00
#
_symmetry.space_group_name_H-M   'P 1'
#
loop_
_entity.id
_entity.type
_entity.pdbx_description
1 polymer ?
#
loop_
_entity_poly.entity_id
_entity_poly.type
_entity_poly.pdbx_seq_one_letter_code
_entity_poly.pdbx_strand_id
1 'polypeptide(L)' 'MAKMDFSVINDTTTKSFNEQKNLIKRVFKGNTVLCPVCKQALEMKLPTKDQQETISGIRCKKGCTDIELDMELVL' A
#
# COMPACT_ATOMS: atom_id res chain seq x y z
N MET A 1 19.17 -27.87 22.17
CA MET A 1 18.75 -27.11 20.96
C MET A 1 17.86 -25.97 21.43
N ALA A 2 18.31 -24.73 21.36
CA ALA A 2 17.50 -23.58 21.76
C ALA A 2 16.34 -23.44 20.76
N LYS A 3 15.11 -23.51 21.26
CA LYS A 3 13.89 -23.32 20.46
C LYS A 3 13.87 -21.84 20.04
N MET A 4 14.17 -21.56 18.77
CA MET A 4 14.11 -20.20 18.24
C MET A 4 12.68 -19.68 18.39
N ASP A 5 12.51 -18.62 19.18
CA ASP A 5 11.22 -17.99 19.41
C ASP A 5 10.95 -16.97 18.28
N PHE A 6 10.06 -17.36 17.36
CA PHE A 6 9.66 -16.54 16.22
C PHE A 6 8.38 -15.72 16.50
N SER A 7 7.82 -15.77 17.72
CA SER A 7 6.55 -15.09 18.04
C SER A 7 6.61 -13.59 17.73
N VAL A 8 7.68 -12.92 18.14
CA VAL A 8 7.89 -11.48 17.91
C VAL A 8 7.91 -11.13 16.42
N ILE A 9 8.55 -11.98 15.59
CA ILE A 9 8.63 -11.77 14.14
C ILE A 9 7.24 -11.96 13.52
N ASN A 10 6.51 -12.98 13.95
CA ASN A 10 5.17 -13.29 13.44
C ASN A 10 4.16 -12.19 13.79
N ASP A 11 4.22 -11.68 15.02
CA ASP A 11 3.37 -10.58 15.49
C ASP A 11 3.68 -9.29 14.73
N THR A 12 4.96 -8.98 14.56
CA THR A 12 5.41 -7.79 13.82
C THR A 12 4.97 -7.86 12.35
N THR A 13 5.07 -9.04 11.74
CA THR A 13 4.64 -9.29 10.36
C THR A 13 3.13 -9.10 10.21
N THR A 14 2.35 -9.66 11.15
CA THR A 14 0.89 -9.54 11.17
C THR A 14 0.45 -8.09 11.32
N LYS A 15 1.09 -7.33 12.21
CA LYS A 15 0.82 -5.89 12.38
C LYS A 15 1.11 -5.12 11.10
N SER A 16 2.29 -5.31 10.51
CA SER A 16 2.68 -4.64 9.26
C SER A 16 1.70 -4.92 8.13
N PHE A 17 1.28 -6.18 7.96
CA PHE A 17 0.29 -6.55 6.95
C PHE A 17 -1.05 -5.84 7.16
N ASN A 18 -1.56 -5.82 8.39
CA ASN A 18 -2.83 -5.17 8.72
C ASN A 18 -2.76 -3.65 8.51
N GLU A 19 -1.65 -3.02 8.85
CA GLU A 19 -1.42 -1.60 8.63
C GLU A 19 -1.43 -1.24 7.14
N GLN A 20 -0.72 -2.02 6.31
CA GLN A 20 -0.71 -1.84 4.86
C GLN A 20 -2.11 -2.05 4.26
N LYS A 21 -2.80 -3.11 4.65
CA LYS A 21 -4.19 -3.38 4.21
C LYS A 21 -5.14 -2.24 4.58
N ASN A 22 -5.03 -1.70 5.79
CA ASN A 22 -5.88 -0.60 6.25
C ASN A 22 -5.54 0.73 5.57
N LEU A 23 -4.27 0.97 5.23
CA LEU A 23 -3.86 2.11 4.42
C LEU A 23 -4.52 2.05 3.04
N ILE A 24 -4.41 0.93 2.34
CA ILE A 24 -5.03 0.73 1.02
C ILE A 24 -6.55 0.98 1.10
N LYS A 25 -7.24 0.35 2.05
CA LYS A 25 -8.68 0.55 2.26
C LYS A 25 -9.09 2.00 2.50
N ARG A 26 -8.29 2.76 3.26
CA ARG A 26 -8.61 4.17 3.55
C ARG A 26 -8.46 5.05 2.31
N VAL A 27 -7.42 4.80 1.51
CA VAL A 27 -7.21 5.50 0.23
C VAL A 27 -8.37 5.22 -0.72
N PHE A 28 -8.78 3.96 -0.90
CA PHE A 28 -9.93 3.61 -1.76
C PHE A 28 -11.27 4.17 -1.28
N LYS A 29 -11.42 4.45 0.02
CA LYS A 29 -12.60 5.15 0.57
C LYS A 29 -12.59 6.66 0.28
N GLY A 30 -11.56 7.18 -0.39
CA GLY A 30 -11.40 8.61 -0.68
C GLY A 30 -10.84 9.42 0.48
N ASN A 31 -10.36 8.79 1.55
CA ASN A 31 -9.74 9.52 2.65
C ASN A 31 -8.35 10.01 2.25
N THR A 32 -7.99 11.23 2.68
CA THR A 32 -6.60 11.70 2.60
C THR A 32 -5.75 10.92 3.60
N VAL A 33 -4.85 10.08 3.09
CA VAL A 33 -3.88 9.33 3.91
C VAL A 33 -2.49 9.91 3.68
N LEU A 34 -1.79 10.21 4.77
CA LEU A 34 -0.41 10.70 4.71
C LEU A 34 0.58 9.54 4.71
N CYS A 35 1.63 9.66 3.92
CA CYS A 35 2.76 8.72 3.92
C CYS A 35 3.39 8.66 5.32
N PRO A 36 3.64 7.46 5.88
CA PRO A 36 4.20 7.32 7.21
C PRO A 36 5.60 7.94 7.34
N VAL A 37 6.37 7.95 6.24
CA VAL A 37 7.76 8.43 6.17
C VAL A 37 7.83 9.94 5.92
N CYS A 38 7.29 10.43 4.80
CA CYS A 38 7.46 11.83 4.39
C CYS A 38 6.29 12.74 4.79
N LYS A 39 5.21 12.19 5.37
CA LYS A 39 3.99 12.91 5.77
C LYS A 39 3.25 13.64 4.63
N GLN A 40 3.64 13.42 3.38
CA GLN A 40 2.92 13.93 2.21
C GLN A 40 1.69 13.07 1.93
N ALA A 41 0.66 13.65 1.31
CA ALA A 41 -0.51 12.91 0.88
C ALA A 41 -0.13 11.79 -0.11
N LEU A 42 -0.75 10.62 0.07
CA LEU A 42 -0.68 9.52 -0.88
C LEU A 42 -1.61 9.81 -2.06
N GLU A 43 -1.11 9.53 -3.25
CA GLU A 43 -1.82 9.68 -4.51
C GLU A 43 -2.10 8.28 -5.08
N MET A 44 -3.30 8.09 -5.61
CA MET A 44 -3.70 6.86 -6.27
C MET A 44 -3.62 7.06 -7.79
N LYS A 45 -2.93 6.15 -8.47
CA LYS A 45 -2.87 6.10 -9.92
C LYS A 45 -3.78 4.97 -10.39
N LEU A 46 -4.84 5.33 -11.10
CA LEU A 46 -5.80 4.39 -11.67
C LEU A 46 -5.40 4.03 -13.10
N PRO A 47 -5.68 2.79 -13.56
CA PRO A 47 -5.54 2.45 -14.97
C PRO A 47 -6.53 3.28 -15.80
N THR A 48 -6.10 3.78 -16.95
CA THR A 48 -6.97 4.46 -17.93
C THR A 48 -7.02 3.65 -19.22
N LYS A 49 -8.13 3.75 -19.99
CA LYS A 49 -8.34 2.95 -21.21
C LYS A 49 -7.18 3.05 -22.21
N ASP A 50 -6.57 4.23 -22.28
CA ASP A 50 -5.49 4.54 -23.21
C ASP A 50 -4.10 4.19 -22.66
N GLN A 51 -4.01 3.70 -21.42
CA GLN A 51 -2.76 3.41 -20.72
C GLN A 51 -2.81 2.03 -20.03
N GLN A 52 -3.11 0.99 -20.81
CA GLN A 52 -3.17 -0.41 -20.32
C GLN A 52 -1.88 -0.88 -19.62
N GLU A 53 -0.73 -0.27 -19.91
CA GLU A 53 0.56 -0.60 -19.27
C GLU A 53 0.95 0.33 -18.10
N THR A 54 0.10 1.29 -17.72
CA THR A 54 0.44 2.12 -16.56
C THR A 54 0.25 1.36 -15.27
N ILE A 55 1.37 1.13 -14.58
CA ILE A 55 1.41 0.62 -13.21
C ILE A 55 0.41 1.42 -12.37
N SER A 56 -0.59 0.69 -11.90
CA SER A 56 -1.68 1.22 -11.10
C SER A 56 -1.34 0.98 -9.64
N GLY A 57 -1.72 1.91 -8.75
CA GLY A 57 -1.21 1.81 -7.39
C GLY A 57 -1.38 3.05 -6.54
N ILE A 58 -0.75 3.02 -5.36
CA ILE A 58 -0.75 4.10 -4.37
C ILE A 58 0.71 4.51 -4.13
N ARG A 59 1.02 5.79 -4.32
CA ARG A 59 2.37 6.30 -4.08
C ARG A 59 2.41 7.69 -3.46
N CYS A 60 3.48 8.02 -2.77
CA CYS A 60 3.79 9.41 -2.43
C CYS A 60 4.73 10.04 -3.47
N LYS A 61 4.75 11.38 -3.58
CA LYS A 61 5.62 12.10 -4.53
C LYS A 61 7.11 11.80 -4.39
N LYS A 62 7.56 11.47 -3.16
CA LYS A 62 8.95 11.15 -2.85
C LYS A 62 9.30 9.67 -3.12
N GLY A 63 8.32 8.79 -3.35
CA GLY A 63 8.54 7.36 -3.55
C GLY A 63 8.83 6.55 -2.27
N CYS A 64 8.58 7.11 -1.08
CA CYS A 64 8.76 6.39 0.20
C CYS A 64 7.74 5.28 0.42
N THR A 65 6.55 5.45 -0.15
CA THR A 65 5.51 4.43 -0.22
C THR A 65 5.18 4.32 -1.69
N ASP A 66 5.33 3.11 -2.22
CA ASP A 66 5.02 2.76 -3.60
C ASP A 66 4.40 1.36 -3.56
N ILE A 67 3.09 1.31 -3.74
CA ILE A 67 2.29 0.09 -3.67
C ILE A 67 1.70 -0.10 -5.05
N GLU A 68 2.23 -1.07 -5.78
CA GLU A 68 1.64 -1.55 -7.01
C GLU A 68 0.38 -2.37 -6.70
N LEU A 69 -0.68 -2.08 -7.44
CA LEU A 69 -1.94 -2.79 -7.36
C LEU A 69 -2.25 -3.36 -8.73
N ASP A 70 -2.62 -4.63 -8.74
CA ASP A 70 -3.18 -5.27 -9.92
C ASP A 70 -4.66 -4.86 -10.01
N MET A 71 -4.97 -3.93 -10.93
CA MET A 71 -6.31 -3.38 -11.11
C MET A 71 -6.75 -3.56 -12.55
N GLU A 72 -7.86 -4.27 -12.74
CA GLU A 72 -8.52 -4.41 -14.04
C GLU A 72 -9.60 -3.33 -14.22
N LEU A 73 -9.63 -2.72 -15.41
CA LEU A 73 -10.73 -1.84 -15.82
C LEU A 73 -11.97 -2.68 -16.12
N VAL A 74 -12.90 -2.74 -15.17
CA VAL A 74 -14.24 -3.32 -15.38
C VAL A 74 -15.17 -2.20 -15.84
N LEU A 75 -15.42 -2.13 -17.15
CA LEU A 75 -16.26 -1.13 -17.82
C LEU A 75 -17.51 -1.77 -18.42
#